data_AF-A0A2X3IE34-F1
#
_entry.id   AF-A0A2X3IE34-F1
#
_cell.length_a   1.000
_cell.length_b   1.000
_cell.length_c   1.000
_cell.angle_alpha   90.00
_cell.angle_beta   90.00
_cell.angle_gamma   90.00
#
_symmetry.space_group_name_H-M   'P 1'
#
loop_
_entity.id
_entity.type
_entity.pdbx_description
1 polymer ?
#
loop_
_entity_poly.entity_id
_entity_poly.type
_entity_poly.pdbx_seq_one_letter_code
_entity_poly.pdbx_strand_id
1 'polypeptide(L)'
;MAYPAMNNRLIPLLQKLLARDTTSRESNLALIQDIHDYLAEWGIDAELFHSEDGRKANLYAVLGPAGGGGVMLSGHTDVVPVDGQTWSVPPFDMTYRDGRYYGRGAADMKGFIACVLASRARVSCTAAENAAAPRLLL
;
A
#
# COMPACT_ATOMS: atom_id res chain seq x y z
N MET A 1 1.99 -23.02 7.40
CA MET A 1 0.66 -22.55 7.84
C MET A 1 0.76 -21.04 8.05
N ALA A 2 0.13 -20.24 7.17
CA ALA A 2 0.29 -18.77 7.17
C ALA A 2 -0.37 -18.13 8.40
N TYR A 3 0.17 -17.01 8.87
CA TYR A 3 -0.27 -16.23 10.03
C TYR A 3 -1.72 -15.73 9.86
N PRO A 4 -2.74 -16.33 10.53
CA PRO A 4 -4.15 -16.03 10.26
C PRO A 4 -4.51 -14.56 10.56
N ALA A 5 -3.95 -14.00 11.63
CA ALA A 5 -4.17 -12.61 12.02
C ALA A 5 -3.63 -11.59 10.99
N MET A 6 -2.55 -11.93 10.27
CA MET A 6 -2.00 -11.09 9.22
C MET A 6 -2.88 -11.13 7.97
N ASN A 7 -3.36 -12.31 7.60
CA ASN A 7 -4.24 -12.49 6.44
C ASN A 7 -5.56 -11.73 6.60
N ASN A 8 -6.12 -11.65 7.81
CA ASN A 8 -7.35 -10.90 8.09
C ASN A 8 -7.23 -9.38 7.82
N ARG A 9 -6.02 -8.83 7.77
CA ARG A 9 -5.77 -7.41 7.45
C ARG A 9 -5.26 -7.22 6.03
N LEU A 10 -4.33 -8.09 5.62
CA LEU A 10 -3.69 -8.03 4.32
C LEU A 10 -4.68 -8.19 3.17
N ILE A 11 -5.55 -9.19 3.24
CA ILE A 11 -6.44 -9.52 2.12
C ILE A 11 -7.48 -8.43 1.86
N PRO A 12 -8.20 -7.89 2.86
CA PRO A 12 -9.11 -6.77 2.64
C PRO A 12 -8.40 -5.52 2.13
N LEU A 13 -7.21 -5.23 2.66
CA LEU A 13 -6.42 -4.08 2.21
C LEU A 13 -5.98 -4.24 0.74
N LEU A 14 -5.46 -5.41 0.38
CA LEU A 14 -5.10 -5.72 -1.01
C LEU A 14 -6.30 -5.58 -1.93
N GLN A 15 -7.46 -6.14 -1.55
CA GLN A 15 -8.70 -6.03 -2.32
C GLN A 15 -9.06 -4.55 -2.57
N LYS A 16 -9.03 -3.72 -1.52
CA LYS A 16 -9.31 -2.30 -1.60
C LYS A 16 -8.35 -1.56 -2.54
N LEU A 17 -7.05 -1.84 -2.46
CA LEU A 17 -6.04 -1.21 -3.32
C LEU A 17 -6.17 -1.62 -4.78
N LEU A 18 -6.43 -2.90 -5.06
CA LEU A 18 -6.60 -3.41 -6.43
C LEU A 18 -7.89 -2.90 -7.09
N ALA A 19 -8.92 -2.59 -6.29
CA ALA A 19 -10.17 -2.02 -6.79
C ALA A 19 -10.02 -0.58 -7.33
N ARG A 20 -8.95 0.13 -6.97
CA ARG A 20 -8.68 1.47 -7.50
C ARG A 20 -8.00 1.37 -8.86
N ASP A 21 -8.66 1.82 -9.92
CA ASP A 21 -7.97 2.04 -11.18
C ASP A 21 -7.05 3.26 -11.06
N THR A 22 -5.77 2.98 -10.89
CA THR A 22 -4.68 3.95 -10.85
C THR A 22 -3.78 3.79 -12.07
N THR A 23 -4.36 3.40 -13.21
CA THR A 23 -3.63 3.38 -14.47
C THR A 23 -2.92 4.72 -14.64
N SER A 24 -1.66 4.77 -15.08
CA SER A 24 -0.82 5.98 -14.94
C SER A 24 -1.39 7.27 -15.57
N ARG A 25 -2.40 7.19 -16.45
CA ARG A 25 -3.16 8.34 -17.00
C ARG A 25 -4.25 8.89 -16.06
N GLU A 26 -4.73 8.06 -15.14
CA GLU A 26 -5.75 8.36 -14.14
C GLU A 26 -5.16 9.00 -12.88
N SER A 27 -6.06 9.49 -12.02
CA SER A 27 -5.70 9.99 -10.69
C SER A 27 -5.42 8.83 -9.72
N ASN A 28 -4.45 9.01 -8.83
CA ASN A 28 -4.21 8.07 -7.72
C ASN A 28 -4.81 8.54 -6.38
N LEU A 29 -5.45 9.72 -6.33
CA LEU A 29 -5.84 10.37 -5.08
C LEU A 29 -6.76 9.52 -4.22
N ALA A 30 -7.72 8.81 -4.83
CA ALA A 30 -8.63 7.94 -4.08
C ALA A 30 -7.89 6.78 -3.40
N LEU A 31 -6.85 6.23 -4.04
CA LEU A 31 -5.99 5.22 -3.43
C LEU A 31 -5.13 5.83 -2.32
N ILE A 32 -4.54 7.01 -2.56
CA ILE A 32 -3.74 7.71 -1.57
C ILE A 32 -4.57 8.03 -0.31
N GLN A 33 -5.81 8.49 -0.49
CA GLN A 33 -6.74 8.74 0.61
C GLN A 33 -7.07 7.45 1.38
N ASP A 34 -7.30 6.33 0.68
CA ASP A 34 -7.53 5.05 1.34
C ASP A 34 -6.37 4.63 2.24
N ILE A 35 -5.12 4.91 1.83
CA ILE A 35 -3.91 4.61 2.62
C ILE A 35 -3.77 5.61 3.77
N HIS A 36 -3.99 6.89 3.51
CA HIS A 36 -3.96 7.94 4.52
C HIS A 36 -4.95 7.63 5.65
N ASP A 37 -6.21 7.33 5.32
CA ASP A 37 -7.25 6.99 6.30
C ASP A 37 -6.89 5.71 7.06
N TYR A 38 -6.37 4.71 6.35
CA TYR A 38 -5.88 3.49 6.98
C TYR A 38 -4.78 3.78 8.01
N LEU A 39 -3.83 4.66 7.72
CA LEU A 39 -2.77 5.04 8.66
C LEU A 39 -3.32 5.86 9.85
N ALA A 40 -4.27 6.77 9.58
CA ALA A 40 -4.92 7.62 10.57
C ALA A 40 -5.76 6.83 11.59
N GLU A 41 -6.42 5.75 11.18
CA GLU A 41 -7.12 4.81 12.08
C GLU A 41 -6.22 4.27 13.20
N TRP A 42 -4.91 4.38 13.02
CA TRP A 42 -3.93 3.93 13.98
C TRP A 42 -3.04 5.04 14.55
N GLY A 43 -3.39 6.30 14.36
CA GLY A 43 -2.63 7.45 14.86
C GLY A 43 -1.26 7.62 14.22
N ILE A 44 -1.10 7.17 12.97
CA ILE A 44 0.10 7.46 12.17
C ILE A 44 -0.25 8.63 11.25
N ASP A 45 0.47 9.74 11.42
CA ASP A 45 0.36 10.89 10.52
C ASP A 45 1.07 10.60 9.20
N ALA A 46 0.46 11.04 8.10
CA ALA A 46 1.00 10.94 6.76
C ALA A 46 0.92 12.29 6.04
N GLU A 47 2.01 12.67 5.39
CA GLU A 47 2.11 13.89 4.59
C GLU A 47 1.82 13.59 3.13
N LEU A 48 1.05 14.45 2.47
CA LEU A 48 0.66 14.30 1.06
C LEU A 48 1.35 15.37 0.20
N PHE A 49 2.09 14.91 -0.81
CA PHE A 49 2.77 15.77 -1.77
C PHE A 49 2.04 15.70 -3.11
N HIS A 50 1.27 16.74 -3.41
CA HIS A 50 0.45 16.79 -4.62
C HIS A 50 1.29 17.16 -5.86
N SER A 51 0.92 16.61 -7.01
CA SER A 51 1.42 17.07 -8.31
C SER A 51 0.94 18.50 -8.60
N GLU A 52 1.63 19.17 -9.52
CA GLU A 52 1.29 20.55 -9.93
C GLU A 52 -0.14 20.68 -10.46
N ASP A 53 -0.61 19.67 -11.22
CA ASP A 53 -2.00 19.61 -11.72
C ASP A 53 -3.02 19.16 -10.66
N GLY A 54 -2.55 18.83 -9.45
CA GLY A 54 -3.36 18.36 -8.33
C GLY A 54 -4.04 17.02 -8.54
N ARG A 55 -3.77 16.30 -9.66
CA ARG A 55 -4.47 15.04 -9.98
C ARG A 55 -3.82 13.83 -9.33
N LYS A 56 -2.61 13.97 -8.78
CA LYS A 56 -1.88 12.89 -8.11
C LYS A 56 -1.26 13.38 -6.82
N ALA A 57 -0.95 12.44 -5.94
CA ALA A 57 -0.15 12.71 -4.77
C ALA A 57 0.79 11.54 -4.46
N ASN A 58 1.94 11.86 -3.86
CA ASN A 58 2.76 10.91 -3.12
C ASN A 58 2.38 10.99 -1.64
N LEU A 59 2.56 9.90 -0.90
CA LEU A 59 2.30 9.82 0.53
C LEU A 59 3.58 9.45 1.27
N TYR A 60 3.92 10.22 2.30
CA TYR A 60 5.04 9.95 3.19
C TYR A 60 4.56 9.74 4.63
N ALA A 61 4.98 8.66 5.26
CA ALA A 61 4.68 8.39 6.67
C ALA A 61 5.92 7.88 7.41
N VAL A 62 6.02 8.23 8.69
CA VAL A 62 7.10 7.77 9.57
C VAL A 62 6.50 6.89 10.66
N LEU A 63 7.00 5.66 10.79
CA LEU A 63 6.55 4.71 11.80
C LEU A 63 7.67 4.44 12.79
N GLY A 64 7.42 4.70 14.08
CA GLY A 64 8.38 4.46 15.15
C GLY A 64 8.94 5.75 15.78
N PRO A 65 9.91 5.63 16.69
CA PRO A 65 10.41 6.77 17.46
C PRO A 65 11.17 7.78 16.59
N ALA A 66 11.12 9.06 16.99
CA ALA A 66 11.94 10.09 16.38
C ALA A 66 13.44 9.81 16.61
N GLY A 67 14.27 10.06 15.59
CA GLY A 67 15.71 9.85 15.67
C GLY A 67 16.39 9.74 14.31
N GLY A 68 17.72 9.59 14.33
CA GLY A 68 18.52 9.32 13.14
C GLY A 68 18.42 7.86 12.69
N GLY A 69 18.55 7.63 11.38
CA GLY A 69 18.48 6.29 10.76
C GLY A 69 17.08 5.90 10.31
N GLY A 70 16.96 4.65 9.83
CA GLY A 70 15.69 4.04 9.42
C GLY A 70 15.85 3.17 8.19
N VAL A 71 14.78 2.45 7.83
CA VAL A 71 14.64 1.81 6.51
C VAL A 71 13.57 2.56 5.74
N MET A 72 13.86 2.98 4.51
CA MET A 72 12.85 3.54 3.61
C MET A 72 12.22 2.40 2.80
N LEU A 73 10.93 2.20 2.99
CA LEU A 73 10.09 1.33 2.18
C LEU A 73 9.45 2.21 1.11
N SER A 74 9.92 2.06 -0.13
CA SER A 74 9.44 2.84 -1.27
C SER A 74 8.58 1.97 -2.18
N GLY A 75 7.43 2.49 -2.61
CA GLY A 75 6.60 1.86 -3.62
C GLY A 75 5.97 2.90 -4.56
N HIS A 76 5.29 2.43 -5.60
CA HIS A 76 4.46 3.27 -6.45
C HIS A 76 3.03 2.70 -6.51
N THR A 77 2.08 3.61 -6.67
CA THR A 77 0.65 3.30 -6.62
C THR A 77 0.00 3.19 -7.99
N ASP A 78 0.66 3.70 -9.03
CA ASP A 78 0.18 3.63 -10.40
C ASP A 78 0.40 2.25 -11.02
N VAL A 79 -0.36 1.96 -12.06
CA VAL A 79 -0.29 0.69 -12.78
C VAL A 79 -0.31 0.92 -14.29
N VAL A 80 0.18 -0.05 -15.05
CA VAL A 80 0.11 0.03 -16.52
C VAL A 80 -1.32 -0.18 -17.03
N PRO A 81 -1.65 0.40 -18.21
CA PRO A 81 -2.94 0.19 -18.87
C PRO A 81 -3.32 -1.28 -19.06
N VAL A 82 -4.62 -1.55 -19.14
CA VAL A 82 -5.19 -2.88 -19.43
C VAL A 82 -5.76 -2.99 -20.85
N ASP A 83 -5.79 -1.88 -21.59
CA ASP A 83 -6.37 -1.79 -22.93
C ASP A 83 -5.72 -2.81 -23.88
N GLY A 84 -6.56 -3.53 -24.64
CA GLY A 84 -6.11 -4.52 -25.63
C GLY A 84 -5.48 -5.79 -25.05
N GLN A 85 -5.42 -5.94 -23.72
CA GLN A 85 -4.91 -7.15 -23.07
C GLN A 85 -6.04 -8.18 -22.85
N THR A 86 -5.72 -9.46 -23.04
CA THR A 86 -6.66 -10.55 -22.73
C THR A 86 -6.60 -10.89 -21.24
N TRP A 87 -7.63 -10.50 -20.51
CA TRP A 87 -7.78 -10.81 -19.09
C TRP A 87 -8.74 -11.99 -18.89
N SER A 88 -8.32 -12.99 -18.10
CA SER A 88 -9.18 -14.15 -17.74
C SER A 88 -10.04 -13.92 -16.49
N VAL A 89 -9.83 -12.79 -15.81
CA VAL A 89 -10.56 -12.29 -14.64
C VAL A 89 -10.56 -10.75 -14.71
N PRO A 90 -11.52 -10.03 -14.10
CA PRO A 90 -11.52 -8.58 -14.18
C PRO A 90 -10.24 -7.97 -13.58
N PRO A 91 -9.58 -6.99 -14.24
CA PRO A 91 -8.30 -6.47 -13.78
C PRO A 91 -8.39 -5.71 -12.45
N PHE A 92 -9.48 -4.99 -12.21
CA PHE A 92 -9.68 -4.17 -11.01
C PHE A 92 -10.72 -4.77 -10.06
N ASP A 93 -10.99 -6.08 -10.17
CA ASP A 93 -11.76 -6.83 -9.17
C ASP A 93 -10.94 -8.04 -8.73
N MET A 94 -10.43 -7.99 -7.51
CA MET A 94 -9.47 -8.97 -7.02
C MET A 94 -10.11 -10.37 -7.04
N THR A 95 -9.53 -11.27 -7.83
CA THR A 95 -10.02 -12.64 -7.94
C THR A 95 -9.05 -13.61 -7.28
N TYR A 96 -9.55 -14.46 -6.37
CA TYR A 96 -8.78 -15.56 -5.83
C TYR A 96 -9.04 -16.84 -6.63
N ARG A 97 -7.98 -17.47 -7.15
CA ARG A 97 -8.05 -18.74 -7.89
C ARG A 97 -6.76 -19.54 -7.68
N ASP A 98 -6.87 -20.83 -7.42
CA ASP A 98 -5.75 -21.77 -7.30
C ASP A 98 -4.60 -21.29 -6.39
N GLY A 99 -4.94 -20.74 -5.21
CA GLY A 99 -3.94 -20.26 -4.25
C GLY A 99 -3.32 -18.90 -4.57
N ARG A 100 -3.82 -18.19 -5.60
CA ARG A 100 -3.27 -16.91 -6.07
C ARG A 100 -4.35 -15.82 -6.09
N TYR A 101 -3.91 -14.59 -5.81
CA TYR A 101 -4.72 -13.39 -5.96
C TYR A 101 -4.36 -12.69 -7.26
N TYR A 102 -5.35 -12.50 -8.13
CA TYR A 102 -5.22 -11.89 -9.44
C TYR A 102 -5.84 -10.49 -9.44
N GLY A 103 -5.15 -9.57 -10.10
CA GLY A 103 -5.61 -8.20 -10.34
C GLY A 103 -4.45 -7.33 -10.85
N ARG A 104 -4.77 -6.28 -11.59
CA ARG A 104 -3.82 -5.27 -12.05
C ARG A 104 -3.27 -4.52 -10.84
N GLY A 105 -1.95 -4.62 -10.66
CA GLY A 105 -1.26 -4.08 -9.48
C GLY A 105 -0.93 -5.11 -8.41
N ALA A 106 -1.43 -6.35 -8.51
CA ALA A 106 -1.24 -7.36 -7.46
C ALA A 106 0.23 -7.68 -7.20
N ALA A 107 1.01 -7.88 -8.27
CA ALA A 107 2.46 -8.05 -8.17
C ALA A 107 3.22 -6.72 -8.25
N ASP A 108 2.72 -5.78 -9.06
CA ASP A 108 3.43 -4.53 -9.42
C ASP A 108 2.55 -3.27 -9.24
N MET A 109 2.60 -2.60 -8.08
CA MET A 109 3.20 -3.12 -6.84
C MET A 109 2.31 -2.94 -5.60
N LYS A 110 1.01 -2.83 -5.79
CA LYS A 110 0.02 -2.68 -4.71
C LYS A 110 0.03 -3.84 -3.71
N GLY A 111 0.43 -5.03 -4.14
CA GLY A 111 0.67 -6.17 -3.23
C GLY A 111 1.76 -5.89 -2.20
N PHE A 112 2.87 -5.29 -2.62
CA PHE A 112 3.94 -4.88 -1.71
C PHE A 112 3.43 -3.83 -0.72
N ILE A 113 2.69 -2.83 -1.20
CA ILE A 113 2.10 -1.77 -0.36
C ILE A 113 1.19 -2.38 0.70
N ALA A 114 0.29 -3.29 0.32
CA ALA A 114 -0.61 -3.96 1.23
C ALA A 114 0.16 -4.76 2.30
N CYS A 115 1.23 -5.47 1.90
CA CYS A 115 2.10 -6.19 2.84
C CYS A 115 2.77 -5.24 3.84
N VAL A 116 3.33 -4.12 3.39
CA VAL A 116 3.98 -3.13 4.26
C VAL A 116 2.99 -2.59 5.28
N LEU A 117 1.83 -2.12 4.83
CA LEU A 117 0.79 -1.56 5.69
C LEU A 117 0.25 -2.59 6.70
N ALA A 118 0.03 -3.84 6.27
CA ALA A 118 -0.45 -4.91 7.15
C ALA A 118 0.63 -5.39 8.15
N SER A 119 1.92 -5.27 7.81
CA SER A 119 3.05 -5.75 8.63
C SER A 119 3.32 -4.91 9.88
N ARG A 120 2.69 -3.73 9.98
CA ARG A 120 2.65 -2.81 11.13
C ARG A 120 2.73 -3.49 12.51
N ALA A 121 2.03 -4.61 12.70
CA ALA A 121 1.94 -5.33 13.98
C ALA A 121 3.29 -5.84 14.53
N ARG A 122 4.37 -5.80 13.73
CA ARG A 122 5.73 -6.19 14.17
C ARG A 122 6.66 -5.01 14.39
N VAL A 123 6.29 -3.80 13.95
CA VAL A 123 6.92 -2.55 14.39
C VAL A 123 6.19 -2.07 15.64
N SER A 124 5.87 -2.99 16.56
CA SER A 124 5.57 -2.61 17.93
C SER A 124 6.82 -1.96 18.49
N CYS A 125 6.64 -0.81 19.14
CA CYS A 125 7.61 -0.13 19.98
C CYS A 125 8.04 -1.06 21.14
N THR A 126 8.73 -2.16 20.85
CA THR A 126 9.62 -2.76 21.83
C THR A 126 10.79 -1.81 21.84
N ALA A 127 10.97 -1.10 22.96
CA ALA A 127 12.16 -0.32 23.27
C ALA A 127 13.40 -1.25 23.23
N ALA A 128 13.86 -1.57 22.03
CA ALA A 128 15.22 -1.99 21.78
C ALA A 128 15.93 -0.70 21.38
N GLU A 129 16.81 -0.23 22.27
CA GLU A 129 17.44 1.10 22.28
C GLU A 129 18.23 1.50 21.01
N ASN A 130 18.17 0.76 19.91
CA ASN A 130 18.92 1.04 18.68
C ASN A 130 18.21 0.68 17.36
N ALA A 131 16.90 0.39 17.35
CA ALA A 131 16.18 0.09 16.10
C ALA A 131 15.57 1.38 15.51
N ALA A 132 16.09 1.80 14.36
CA ALA A 132 15.64 3.02 13.70
C ALA A 132 14.24 2.87 13.06
N ALA A 133 13.45 3.95 13.09
CA ALA A 133 12.07 3.99 12.61
C ALA A 133 11.97 3.71 11.10
N PRO A 134 11.17 2.72 10.64
CA PRO A 134 10.85 2.58 9.23
C PRO A 134 10.06 3.79 8.70
N ARG A 135 10.41 4.20 7.50
CA ARG A 135 9.78 5.28 6.75
C ARG A 135 9.09 4.68 5.53
N LEU A 136 7.89 5.12 5.23
CA LEU A 136 7.11 4.69 4.09
C LEU A 136 6.94 5.86 3.14
N LEU A 137 7.33 5.67 1.88
CA LEU A 137 7.06 6.60 0.79
C LEU A 137 6.34 5.83 -0.32
N LEU A 138 5.19 6.33 -0.74
CA LEU A 138 4.34 5.74 -1.78
C LEU A 138 3.95 6.76 -2.85
#